data_AF-A0A969EYB5-F1
#
_entry.id   AF-A0A969EYB5-F1
#
_cell.length_a   1.000
_cell.length_b   1.000
_cell.length_c   1.000
_cell.angle_alpha   90.00
_cell.angle_beta   90.00
_cell.angle_gamma   90.00
#
_symmetry.space_group_name_H-M   'P 1'
#
loop_
_entity.id
_entity.type
_entity.pdbx_description
1 polymer ?
#
loop_
_entity_poly.entity_id
_entity_poly.type
_entity_poly.pdbx_seq_one_letter_code
_entity_poly.pdbx_strand_id
1 'polypeptide(L)'
;MPPRLRLLAIGVGVSVALLLTIVLSLSQGAVQLSLSDLWQALNHQGESMPQTIVWDLRIPRIVIGLLVGSALGMSGAMLQGMLRNSLADASILGISSGAG
;
A
#
# COMPACT_ATOMS: atom_id res chain seq x y z
N MET A 1 -8.60 28.88 7.50
CA MET A 1 -9.29 27.56 7.53
C MET A 1 -9.17 26.99 8.94
N PRO A 2 -10.29 26.55 9.57
CA PRO A 2 -10.24 25.96 10.90
C PRO A 2 -9.35 24.70 10.89
N PRO A 3 -8.58 24.43 11.97
CA PRO A 3 -7.59 23.33 12.01
C PRO A 3 -8.21 21.95 11.74
N ARG A 4 -9.49 21.79 12.06
CA ARG A 4 -10.28 20.56 11.80
C ARG A 4 -10.44 20.27 10.31
N LEU A 5 -10.60 21.31 9.49
CA LEU A 5 -10.80 21.17 8.04
C LEU A 5 -9.50 20.75 7.34
N ARG A 6 -8.34 21.20 7.85
CA ARG A 6 -7.02 20.80 7.32
C ARG A 6 -6.75 19.31 7.53
N LEU A 7 -7.02 18.80 8.74
CA LEU A 7 -6.83 17.38 9.05
C LEU A 7 -7.75 16.50 8.20
N LEU A 8 -9.01 16.89 8.02
CA LEU A 8 -9.94 16.18 7.14
C LEU A 8 -9.48 16.19 5.69
N ALA A 9 -9.03 17.34 5.17
CA ALA A 9 -8.52 17.43 3.81
C ALA A 9 -7.29 16.54 3.57
N ILE A 10 -6.37 16.48 4.54
CA ILE A 10 -5.19 15.61 4.46
C ILE A 10 -5.62 14.13 4.49
N GLY A 11 -6.51 13.75 5.41
CA GLY A 11 -7.01 12.38 5.50
C GLY A 11 -7.68 11.92 4.21
N VAL A 12 -8.59 12.73 3.67
CA VAL A 12 -9.25 12.46 2.38
C VAL A 12 -8.23 12.40 1.25
N GLY A 13 -7.28 13.33 1.19
CA GLY A 13 -6.24 13.34 0.16
C GLY A 13 -5.38 12.08 0.17
N VAL A 14 -4.96 11.62 1.35
CA VAL A 14 -4.17 10.38 1.49
C VAL A 14 -5.00 9.16 1.12
N SER A 15 -6.27 9.08 1.53
CA SER A 15 -7.16 7.98 1.15
C SER A 15 -7.38 7.90 -0.37
N VAL A 16 -7.59 9.04 -1.03
CA VAL A 16 -7.73 9.11 -2.49
C VAL A 16 -6.44 8.68 -3.18
N ALA A 17 -5.29 9.17 -2.72
CA ALA A 17 -3.99 8.78 -3.25
C ALA A 17 -3.76 7.26 -3.12
N LEU A 18 -4.08 6.68 -1.96
CA LEU A 18 -3.96 5.24 -1.71
C LEU A 18 -4.82 4.42 -2.68
N LEU A 19 -6.08 4.81 -2.89
CA LEU A 19 -6.97 4.14 -3.86
C LEU A 19 -6.43 4.22 -5.29
N LEU A 20 -5.93 5.39 -5.71
CA LEU A 20 -5.32 5.56 -7.02
C LEU A 20 -4.07 4.66 -7.18
N THR A 21 -3.22 4.58 -6.16
CA THR A 21 -2.05 3.69 -6.18
C THR A 21 -2.44 2.22 -6.29
N ILE A 22 -3.50 1.77 -5.62
CA ILE A 22 -4.01 0.39 -5.74
C ILE A 22 -4.46 0.11 -7.18
N VAL A 23 -5.24 1.01 -7.78
CA VAL A 23 -5.71 0.87 -9.18
C VAL A 23 -4.53 0.86 -10.15
N LEU A 24 -3.57 1.76 -9.97
CA LEU A 24 -2.36 1.81 -10.79
C LEU A 24 -1.52 0.53 -10.64
N SER A 25 -1.36 0.03 -9.41
CA SER A 25 -0.64 -1.22 -9.14
C SER A 25 -1.34 -2.45 -9.70
N LEU A 26 -2.67 -2.43 -9.82
CA LEU A 26 -3.43 -3.47 -10.51
C LEU A 26 -3.21 -3.40 -12.02
N SER A 27 -3.15 -2.21 -12.61
CA SER A 27 -2.93 -2.02 -14.06
C SER A 27 -1.49 -2.28 -14.50
N GLN A 28 -0.49 -1.86 -13.70
CA GLN A 28 0.92 -1.96 -14.04
C GLN A 28 1.47 -3.32 -13.63
N GLY A 29 2.01 -4.06 -14.59
CA GLY A 29 2.69 -5.33 -14.33
C GLY A 29 3.55 -5.75 -15.52
N ALA A 30 4.37 -6.78 -15.31
CA ALA A 30 5.27 -7.31 -16.35
C ALA A 30 4.51 -7.80 -17.59
N VAL A 31 3.27 -8.26 -17.41
CA VAL A 31 2.34 -8.60 -18.49
C VAL A 31 1.36 -7.45 -18.65
N GLN A 32 1.31 -6.87 -19.86
CA GLN A 32 0.30 -5.87 -20.20
C GLN A 32 -1.06 -6.58 -20.30
N LEU A 33 -1.97 -6.26 -19.39
CA LEU A 33 -3.36 -6.74 -19.41
C LEU A 33 -4.24 -5.57 -19.84
N SER A 34 -5.15 -5.80 -20.77
CA SER A 34 -6.16 -4.79 -21.11
C SER A 34 -7.12 -4.57 -19.92
N LEU A 35 -7.76 -3.40 -19.83
CA LEU A 35 -8.74 -3.14 -18.75
C LEU A 35 -9.89 -4.16 -18.77
N SER A 36 -10.27 -4.67 -19.95
CA SER A 36 -11.28 -5.72 -20.11
C SER A 36 -10.81 -7.06 -19.53
N ASP A 37 -9.54 -7.43 -19.72
CA ASP A 37 -8.99 -8.68 -19.18
C ASP A 37 -8.88 -8.60 -17.66
N LEU A 38 -8.52 -7.43 -17.14
CA LEU A 38 -8.44 -7.16 -15.70
C LEU A 38 -9.80 -7.29 -15.01
N TRP A 39 -10.85 -6.71 -15.62
CA TRP A 39 -12.21 -6.81 -15.10
C TRP A 39 -12.77 -8.25 -15.16
N GLN A 40 -12.47 -8.96 -16.24
CA GLN A 40 -12.84 -10.38 -16.39
C GLN A 40 -12.09 -11.24 -15.37
N ALA A 41 -10.77 -11.09 -15.25
CA ALA A 41 -9.93 -11.81 -14.30
C ALA A 41 -10.38 -11.59 -12.83
N LEU A 42 -10.76 -10.36 -12.46
CA LEU A 42 -11.33 -10.07 -11.14
C LEU A 42 -12.65 -10.81 -10.89
N ASN A 43 -13.51 -10.89 -11.92
CA ASN A 43 -14.77 -11.62 -11.85
C ASN A 43 -14.63 -13.14 -12.08
N HIS A 44 -13.40 -13.69 -12.12
CA HIS A 44 -13.12 -15.09 -12.43
C HIS A 44 -13.70 -15.54 -13.78
N GLN A 45 -13.75 -14.61 -14.73
CA GLN A 45 -14.21 -14.82 -16.10
C GLN A 45 -13.02 -14.62 -17.05
N GLY A 46 -13.04 -15.26 -18.21
CA GLY A 46 -11.99 -15.12 -19.23
C GLY A 46 -10.85 -16.15 -19.11
N GLU A 47 -9.68 -15.82 -19.68
CA GLU A 47 -8.53 -16.74 -19.74
C GLU A 47 -7.89 -16.99 -18.36
N SER A 48 -7.36 -18.21 -18.18
CA SER A 48 -6.74 -18.65 -16.93
C SER A 48 -5.45 -17.89 -16.58
N MET A 49 -4.66 -17.50 -17.57
CA MET A 49 -3.36 -16.85 -17.34
C MET A 49 -3.51 -15.44 -16.74
N PRO A 50 -4.33 -14.51 -17.28
CA PRO A 50 -4.64 -13.24 -16.63
C PRO A 50 -5.20 -13.39 -15.21
N GLN A 51 -6.04 -14.40 -14.97
CA GLN A 51 -6.64 -14.66 -13.67
C GLN A 51 -5.59 -15.03 -12.62
N THR A 52 -4.73 -16.00 -12.91
CA THR A 52 -3.60 -16.39 -12.02
C THR A 52 -2.69 -15.20 -11.75
N ILE A 53 -2.36 -14.40 -12.77
CA ILE A 53 -1.52 -13.22 -12.57
C ILE A 53 -2.17 -12.21 -11.61
N VAL A 54 -3.47 -11.94 -11.75
CA VAL A 54 -4.17 -10.98 -10.89
C VAL A 54 -4.32 -11.53 -9.47
N TRP A 55 -4.82 -12.76 -9.31
CA TRP A 55 -5.17 -13.34 -8.00
C TRP A 55 -3.99 -13.89 -7.22
N ASP A 56 -3.03 -14.53 -7.89
CA ASP A 56 -1.93 -15.22 -7.20
C ASP A 56 -0.64 -14.38 -7.12
N LEU A 57 -0.51 -13.35 -7.96
CA LEU A 57 0.69 -12.50 -7.99
C LEU A 57 0.41 -11.03 -7.60
N ARG A 58 -0.56 -10.36 -8.25
CA ARG A 58 -0.79 -8.91 -8.05
C ARG A 58 -1.49 -8.62 -6.73
N ILE A 59 -2.63 -9.25 -6.47
CA ILE A 59 -3.41 -9.02 -5.24
C ILE A 59 -2.59 -9.32 -3.98
N PRO A 60 -1.90 -10.47 -3.85
CA PRO A 60 -1.12 -10.77 -2.65
C PRO A 60 0.01 -9.76 -2.43
N ARG A 61 0.67 -9.32 -3.50
CA ARG A 61 1.71 -8.30 -3.43
C ARG A 61 1.18 -6.94 -2.97
N ILE A 62 0.01 -6.51 -3.47
CA ILE A 62 -0.64 -5.26 -3.04
C ILE A 62 -1.00 -5.34 -1.55
N VAL A 63 -1.56 -6.47 -1.10
CA VAL A 63 -1.91 -6.70 0.30
C VAL A 63 -0.68 -6.62 1.19
N ILE A 64 0.41 -7.32 0.84
CA ILE A 64 1.66 -7.26 1.60
C ILE A 64 2.22 -5.84 1.62
N GLY A 65 2.20 -5.13 0.50
CA GLY A 65 2.65 -3.73 0.42
C GLY A 65 1.86 -2.81 1.36
N LEU A 66 0.54 -2.96 1.42
CA LEU A 66 -0.32 -2.21 2.34
C LEU A 66 -0.02 -2.54 3.80
N LEU A 67 0.08 -3.83 4.14
CA LEU A 67 0.35 -4.27 5.50
C LEU A 67 1.72 -3.80 5.98
N VAL A 68 2.77 -4.04 5.20
CA VAL A 68 4.14 -3.62 5.54
C VAL A 68 4.23 -2.10 5.62
N GLY A 69 3.69 -1.37 4.64
CA GLY A 69 3.68 0.10 4.66
C GLY A 69 2.96 0.67 5.87
N SER A 70 1.81 0.10 6.24
CA SER A 70 1.07 0.52 7.43
C SER A 70 1.84 0.22 8.73
N ALA A 71 2.46 -0.95 8.84
CA ALA A 71 3.25 -1.34 10.00
C ALA A 71 4.47 -0.43 10.20
N LEU A 72 5.20 -0.12 9.12
CA LEU A 72 6.33 0.79 9.15
C LEU A 72 5.90 2.22 9.50
N GLY A 73 4.82 2.72 8.89
CA GLY A 73 4.30 4.05 9.19
C GLY A 73 3.84 4.21 10.65
N MET A 74 3.14 3.20 11.18
CA MET A 74 2.72 3.19 12.59
C MET A 74 3.90 3.09 13.55
N SER A 75 4.86 2.19 13.28
CA SER A 75 6.08 2.04 14.08
C SER A 75 6.87 3.34 14.15
N GLY A 76 7.09 4.00 13.02
CA GLY A 76 7.76 5.30 12.96
C GLY A 76 7.04 6.38 13.75
N ALA A 77 5.72 6.52 13.57
CA ALA A 77 4.92 7.50 14.30
C ALA A 77 4.93 7.26 15.82
N MET A 78 4.84 5.99 16.25
CA MET A 78 4.92 5.60 17.66
C MET A 78 6.29 5.96 18.26
N LEU A 79 7.38 5.62 17.59
CA LEU A 79 8.73 5.91 18.05
C LEU A 79 9.01 7.40 18.12
N GLN A 80 8.60 8.15 17.09
CA GLN A 80 8.71 9.61 17.09
C GLN A 80 7.92 10.24 18.25
N GLY A 81 6.75 9.69 18.59
CA GLY A 81 5.94 10.11 19.74
C GLY A 81 6.56 9.75 21.09
N MET A 82 7.07 8.54 21.25
CA MET A 82 7.71 8.06 22.49
C MET A 82 9.00 8.82 22.81
N LEU A 83 9.86 8.98 21.80
CA LEU A 83 11.15 9.65 21.94
C LEU A 83 11.02 11.18 21.83
N ARG A 84 9.85 11.69 21.47
CA ARG A 84 9.58 13.12 21.19
C ARG A 84 10.63 13.71 20.24
N ASN A 85 11.06 12.90 19.26
CA ASN A 85 12.09 13.23 18.30
C ASN A 85 11.61 12.83 16.90
N SER A 86 11.36 13.80 16.04
CA SER A 86 10.90 13.57 14.66
C SER A 86 11.93 12.89 13.77
N LEU A 87 13.19 12.80 14.19
CA LEU A 87 14.25 12.08 13.48
C LEU A 87 14.39 10.61 13.94
N ALA A 88 13.62 10.18 14.93
CA ALA A 88 13.65 8.81 15.38
C ALA A 88 13.08 7.87 14.30
N ASP A 89 13.82 6.80 14.02
CA ASP A 89 13.45 5.75 13.09
C ASP A 89 13.63 4.37 13.74
N ALA A 90 12.77 3.42 13.36
CA ALA A 90 12.78 2.06 13.89
C ALA A 90 14.11 1.34 13.67
N SER A 91 14.83 1.64 12.59
CA SER A 91 16.13 1.04 12.29
C SER A 91 17.21 1.32 13.34
N ILE A 92 17.12 2.44 14.07
CA ILE A 92 18.12 2.86 15.07
C ILE A 92 18.16 1.90 16.28
N LEU A 93 17.06 1.20 16.57
CA LEU A 93 16.96 0.25 17.68
C LEU A 93 17.52 -1.15 17.36
N GLY A 94 18.08 -1.36 16.17
CA GLY A 94 18.72 -2.63 15.79
C GLY A 94 17.75 -3.77 15.44
N ILE A 95 16.43 -3.52 15.49
CA ILE A 95 15.39 -4.49 15.07
C ILE A 95 15.53 -4.93 13.61
N SER A 96 15.97 -4.04 12.72
CA SER A 96 16.26 -4.42 11.33
C SER A 96 17.51 -5.28 11.20
N SER A 97 18.51 -5.08 12.06
CA SER A 97 19.77 -5.85 12.05
C SER A 97 19.60 -7.23 12.67
N GLY A 98 18.65 -7.41 13.60
CA GLY A 98 18.33 -8.72 14.18
C GLY A 98 17.33 -9.55 13.36
N ALA A 99 16.72 -8.98 12.34
CA ALA A 99 15.74 -9.66 11.47
C ALA A 99 16.37 -10.35 10.24
N GLY A 100 17.61 -9.99 9.88
CA GLY A 100 18.39 -10.63 8.82
C GLY A 100 19.33 -11.69 9.38
#